data_AF-A0A0G1P5D6-F1
#
_entry.id   AF-A0A0G1P5D6-F1
#
_cell.length_a   1.000
_cell.length_b   1.000
_cell.length_c   1.000
_cell.angle_alpha   90.00
_cell.angle_beta   90.00
_cell.angle_gamma   90.00
#
_symmetry.space_group_name_H-M   'P 1'
#
loop_
_entity.id
_entity.type
_entity.pdbx_description
1 polymer ?
#
loop_
_entity_poly.entity_id
_entity_poly.type
_entity_poly.pdbx_seq_one_letter_code
_entity_poly.pdbx_strand_id
1 'polypeptide(L)'
;MRRQGFTLIELLVVISIIGVLITSAMTSYINAQKKSRDARRRNDMKTIQLTLEQYYATTGAGSYAAVATAFSPQPVPSDPKPSPHTQYQTSTIDTDSYCICATLEETTKGNATAGAASGCTWNSAGTLYCVQNQQ
;
A
#
# COMPACT_ATOMS: atom_id res chain seq x y z
N MET A 1 -22.36 10.76 -57.30
CA MET A 1 -21.37 10.30 -56.30
C MET A 1 -21.89 9.04 -55.63
N ARG A 2 -21.24 7.88 -55.82
CA ARG A 2 -21.62 6.64 -55.12
C ARG A 2 -21.04 6.69 -53.71
N ARG A 3 -21.91 6.71 -52.69
CA ARG A 3 -21.51 6.53 -51.30
C ARG A 3 -21.17 5.06 -51.09
N GLN A 4 -19.92 4.76 -50.74
CA GLN A 4 -19.55 3.42 -50.29
C GLN A 4 -20.09 3.25 -48.87
N GLY A 5 -20.96 2.27 -48.67
CA GLY A 5 -21.48 1.89 -47.35
C GLY A 5 -20.53 0.90 -46.68
N PHE A 6 -20.39 1.00 -45.36
CA PHE A 6 -19.70 0.01 -44.55
C PHE A 6 -20.42 -1.33 -44.63
N THR A 7 -19.68 -2.42 -44.78
CA THR A 7 -20.25 -3.77 -44.76
C THR A 7 -20.50 -4.23 -43.32
N LEU A 8 -21.53 -5.06 -43.11
CA LEU A 8 -21.80 -5.65 -41.78
C LEU A 8 -20.62 -6.51 -41.30
N ILE A 9 -19.91 -7.15 -42.22
CA ILE A 9 -18.74 -7.99 -41.89
C ILE A 9 -17.55 -7.14 -41.43
N GLU A 10 -17.31 -5.97 -42.02
CA GLU A 10 -16.26 -5.05 -41.54
C GLU A 10 -16.53 -4.60 -40.11
N LEU A 11 -17.78 -4.26 -39.80
CA LEU A 11 -18.14 -3.82 -38.46
C LEU A 11 -18.04 -4.98 -37.44
N LEU A 12 -18.38 -6.20 -37.85
CA LEU A 12 -18.26 -7.41 -37.03
C LEU A 12 -16.80 -7.72 -36.67
N VAL A 13 -15.88 -7.62 -37.63
CA VAL A 13 -14.45 -7.86 -37.37
C VAL A 13 -13.86 -6.80 -36.46
N VAL A 14 -14.29 -5.55 -36.58
CA VAL A 14 -13.78 -4.46 -35.71
C VAL A 14 -14.18 -4.66 -34.26
N ILE A 15 -15.45 -4.98 -33.98
CA ILE A 15 -15.91 -5.20 -32.59
C ILE A 15 -15.27 -6.46 -31.97
N SER A 16 -14.97 -7.48 -32.79
CA SER A 16 -14.30 -8.69 -32.30
C SER A 16 -12.86 -8.39 -31.87
N ILE A 17 -12.13 -7.60 -32.68
CA ILE A 17 -10.77 -7.15 -32.33
C ILE A 17 -10.77 -6.26 -31.10
N ILE A 18 -11.70 -5.29 -31.01
CA ILE A 18 -11.83 -4.41 -29.84
C ILE A 18 -12.11 -5.22 -28.55
N GLY A 19 -12.97 -6.24 -28.63
CA GLY A 19 -13.26 -7.12 -27.50
C GLY A 19 -12.01 -7.83 -26.95
N VAL A 20 -11.15 -8.34 -27.83
CA VAL A 20 -9.88 -8.98 -27.44
C VAL A 20 -8.93 -7.96 -26.80
N LEU A 21 -8.83 -6.75 -27.36
CA LEU A 21 -7.95 -5.71 -26.82
C LEU A 21 -8.38 -5.24 -25.42
N ILE A 22 -9.68 -5.04 -25.19
CA ILE A 22 -10.21 -4.58 -23.89
C ILE A 22 -9.92 -5.60 -22.78
N THR A 23 -10.16 -6.88 -23.04
CA THR A 23 -9.97 -7.94 -22.02
C THR A 23 -8.51 -8.03 -21.58
N SER A 24 -7.56 -7.95 -22.51
CA SER A 24 -6.13 -7.93 -22.18
C SER A 24 -5.73 -6.68 -21.39
N ALA A 25 -6.19 -5.50 -21.81
CA ALA A 25 -5.89 -4.23 -21.15
C ALA A 25 -6.44 -4.14 -19.71
N MET A 26 -7.62 -4.72 -19.45
CA MET A 26 -8.27 -4.67 -18.14
C MET A 26 -7.44 -5.34 -17.04
N THR A 27 -6.85 -6.50 -17.33
CA THR A 27 -6.02 -7.22 -16.33
C THR A 27 -4.77 -6.43 -15.97
N SER A 28 -4.13 -5.81 -16.96
CA SER A 28 -2.99 -4.91 -16.75
C SER A 28 -3.36 -3.69 -15.89
N TYR A 29 -4.53 -3.08 -16.18
CA TYR A 29 -5.03 -1.93 -15.42
C TYR A 29 -5.28 -2.23 -13.94
N ILE A 30 -5.91 -3.37 -13.63
CA ILE A 30 -6.16 -3.79 -12.24
C ILE A 30 -4.85 -3.96 -11.47
N ASN A 31 -3.83 -4.57 -12.09
CA ASN A 31 -2.53 -4.76 -11.46
C ASN A 31 -1.79 -3.42 -11.25
N ALA A 32 -1.84 -2.51 -12.22
CA ALA A 32 -1.26 -1.17 -12.08
C ALA A 32 -1.91 -0.38 -10.93
N GLN A 33 -3.23 -0.49 -10.78
CA GLN A 33 -3.96 0.14 -9.67
C GLN A 33 -3.57 -0.44 -8.31
N LYS A 34 -3.38 -1.76 -8.19
CA LYS A 34 -2.86 -2.40 -6.96
C LYS A 34 -1.47 -1.86 -6.60
N LYS A 35 -0.56 -1.83 -7.58
CA LYS A 35 0.81 -1.33 -7.41
C LYS A 35 0.84 0.15 -6.98
N SER A 36 -0.05 0.98 -7.52
CA SER A 36 -0.19 2.39 -7.14
C SER A 36 -0.61 2.55 -5.67
N ARG A 37 -1.62 1.78 -5.23
CA ARG A 37 -2.06 1.80 -3.82
C ARG A 37 -0.98 1.29 -2.88
N ASP A 38 -0.28 0.22 -3.24
CA ASP A 38 0.85 -0.29 -2.47
C ASP A 38 2.01 0.71 -2.39
N ALA A 39 2.28 1.46 -3.47
CA ALA A 39 3.28 2.53 -3.43
C ALA A 39 2.89 3.65 -2.46
N ARG A 40 1.59 4.01 -2.41
CA ARG A 40 1.07 4.96 -1.42
C ARG A 40 1.22 4.43 0.00
N ARG A 41 0.82 3.19 0.28
CA ARG A 41 1.01 2.55 1.60
C ARG A 41 2.47 2.58 2.07
N ARG A 42 3.42 2.32 1.17
CA ARG A 42 4.86 2.42 1.48
C ARG A 42 5.29 3.85 1.83
N ASN A 43 4.79 4.84 1.11
CA ASN A 43 5.08 6.25 1.39
C ASN A 43 4.46 6.70 2.73
N ASP A 44 3.27 6.22 3.03
CA ASP A 44 2.59 6.48 4.30
C ASP A 44 3.41 5.92 5.48
N MET A 45 3.90 4.67 5.36
CA MET A 45 4.82 4.06 6.35
C MET A 45 6.13 4.83 6.52
N LYS A 46 6.73 5.32 5.43
CA LYS A 46 7.94 6.15 5.51
C LYS A 46 7.68 7.49 6.19
N THR A 47 6.53 8.10 5.92
CA THR A 47 6.12 9.36 6.56
C THR A 47 5.97 9.16 8.06
N ILE A 48 5.33 8.07 8.47
CA ILE A 48 5.18 7.68 9.88
C ILE A 48 6.53 7.41 10.54
N GLN A 49 7.44 6.71 9.86
CA GLN A 49 8.80 6.50 10.33
C GLN A 49 9.50 7.84 10.61
N LEU A 50 9.45 8.76 9.64
CA LEU A 50 10.07 10.08 9.76
C LEU A 50 9.48 10.91 10.91
N THR A 51 8.16 10.91 11.09
CA THR A 51 7.53 11.66 12.18
C THR A 51 7.89 11.08 13.55
N LEU A 52 8.02 9.76 13.65
CA LEU A 52 8.50 9.09 14.87
C LEU A 52 9.94 9.47 15.21
N GLU A 53 10.85 9.42 14.23
CA GLU A 53 12.25 9.83 14.45
C GLU A 53 12.37 11.32 14.82
N GLN A 54 11.59 12.18 14.16
CA GLN A 54 11.55 13.61 14.50
C GLN A 54 11.04 13.83 15.93
N TYR A 55 10.02 13.11 16.35
CA TYR A 55 9.49 13.21 17.71
C TYR A 55 10.53 12.78 18.75
N TYR A 56 11.19 11.64 18.52
CA TYR A 56 12.25 11.11 19.38
C TYR A 56 13.39 12.14 19.55
N ALA A 57 13.80 12.80 18.45
CA ALA A 57 14.86 13.79 18.46
C ALA A 57 14.48 15.14 19.11
N THR A 58 13.22 15.59 18.99
CA THR A 58 12.81 16.96 19.39
C THR A 58 12.27 17.07 20.80
N THR A 59 11.58 16.05 21.31
CA THR A 59 10.93 16.13 22.63
C THR A 59 11.86 15.85 23.80
N GLY A 60 13.10 15.42 23.55
CA GLY A 60 14.10 15.14 24.60
C GLY A 60 13.70 14.00 25.54
N ALA A 61 12.58 13.33 25.29
CA ALA A 61 12.05 12.25 26.11
C ALA A 61 12.72 10.90 25.84
N GLY A 62 13.47 10.78 24.72
CA GLY A 62 14.16 9.55 24.32
C GLY A 62 13.22 8.34 24.27
N SER A 63 11.94 8.55 23.96
CA SER A 63 10.90 7.53 24.08
C SER A 63 9.90 7.59 22.94
N TYR A 64 9.73 6.49 22.20
CA TYR A 64 8.69 6.35 21.19
C TYR A 64 7.31 6.06 21.82
N ALA A 65 7.25 5.58 23.07
CA ALA A 65 6.00 5.21 23.77
C ALA A 65 5.00 6.37 23.90
N ALA A 66 5.48 7.62 23.98
CA ALA A 66 4.63 8.81 24.01
C ALA A 66 3.97 9.11 22.66
N VAL A 67 4.46 8.55 21.55
CA VAL A 67 3.86 8.72 20.21
C VAL A 67 2.73 7.73 19.95
N ALA A 68 2.68 6.63 20.70
CA ALA A 68 1.57 5.67 20.63
C ALA A 68 0.21 6.35 20.89
N THR A 69 0.19 7.41 21.71
CA THR A 69 -1.00 8.23 21.97
C THR A 69 -1.23 9.29 20.89
N ALA A 70 -0.18 9.80 20.23
CA ALA A 70 -0.29 10.76 19.13
C ALA A 70 -0.93 10.15 17.87
N PHE A 71 -0.85 8.82 17.71
CA PHE A 71 -1.53 8.11 16.61
C PHE A 71 -3.04 7.89 16.83
N SER A 72 -3.59 8.30 17.98
CA SER A 72 -5.01 8.17 18.32
C SER A 72 -5.66 9.55 18.61
N PRO A 73 -6.78 9.91 17.94
CA PRO A 73 -7.59 9.03 17.11
C PRO A 73 -7.12 8.95 15.65
N GLN A 74 -6.38 9.93 15.09
CA GLN A 74 -5.83 9.85 13.72
C GLN A 74 -4.70 10.86 13.46
N PRO A 75 -3.53 10.36 13.03
CA PRO A 75 -2.76 10.94 11.94
C PRO A 75 -2.23 9.87 10.96
N VAL A 76 -2.77 8.65 10.99
CA VAL A 76 -2.45 7.63 9.98
C VAL A 76 -3.14 7.98 8.65
N PRO A 77 -2.42 8.03 7.52
CA PRO A 77 -3.03 8.30 6.22
C PRO A 77 -4.14 7.29 5.93
N SER A 78 -5.34 7.78 5.58
CA SER A 78 -6.46 6.92 5.20
C SER A 78 -6.08 6.01 4.02
N ASP A 79 -6.32 4.70 4.16
CA ASP A 79 -5.98 3.73 3.12
C ASP A 79 -6.68 4.10 1.80
N PRO A 80 -6.00 3.99 0.64
CA PRO A 80 -6.58 4.30 -0.65
C PRO A 80 -7.82 3.46 -1.04
N LYS A 81 -8.14 2.39 -0.30
CA LYS A 81 -9.29 1.52 -0.54
C LYS A 81 -10.18 1.43 0.72
N PRO A 82 -11.44 1.89 0.66
CA PRO A 82 -12.35 1.78 1.81
C PRO A 82 -12.86 0.34 2.00
N SER A 83 -12.38 -0.35 3.05
CA SER A 83 -12.94 -1.54 3.76
C SER A 83 -13.26 -2.84 2.95
N PRO A 84 -13.09 -4.06 3.51
CA PRO A 84 -12.67 -4.44 4.86
C PRO A 84 -11.25 -5.01 4.92
N HIS A 85 -10.33 -4.52 4.08
CA HIS A 85 -8.93 -4.87 4.27
C HIS A 85 -8.40 -4.12 5.49
N THR A 86 -8.14 -4.92 6.52
CA THR A 86 -7.42 -4.63 7.75
C THR A 86 -6.27 -3.67 7.52
N GLN A 87 -6.55 -2.42 7.88
CA GLN A 87 -5.83 -1.57 8.81
C GLN A 87 -4.33 -1.85 8.93
N TYR A 88 -3.54 -0.78 8.81
CA TYR A 88 -2.22 -0.67 9.44
C TYR A 88 -2.21 -1.46 10.75
N GLN A 89 -1.49 -2.59 10.80
CA GLN A 89 -1.52 -3.45 11.97
C GLN A 89 -0.73 -2.74 13.07
N THR A 90 -1.41 -2.53 14.21
CA THR A 90 -0.95 -1.69 15.32
C THR A 90 0.19 -2.33 16.07
N SER A 91 1.39 -1.90 15.70
CA SER A 91 2.47 -1.41 16.56
C SER A 91 2.73 -2.09 17.91
N THR A 92 3.92 -2.69 18.02
CA THR A 92 4.69 -2.71 19.27
C THR A 92 5.43 -1.37 19.30
N ILE A 93 5.15 -0.53 20.29
CA ILE A 93 5.86 0.72 20.55
C ILE A 93 6.30 0.65 22.00
N ASP A 94 7.60 0.61 22.20
CA ASP A 94 8.22 0.71 23.51
C ASP A 94 8.96 2.05 23.62
N THR A 95 9.70 2.26 24.71
CA THR A 95 10.57 3.42 24.87
C THR A 95 11.59 3.52 23.73
N ASP A 96 12.26 2.41 23.41
CA ASP A 96 13.44 2.45 22.55
C ASP A 96 13.24 1.80 21.19
N SER A 97 12.10 1.16 20.94
CA SER A 97 11.85 0.47 19.66
C SER A 97 10.39 0.57 19.23
N TYR A 98 10.19 0.54 17.91
CA TYR A 98 8.86 0.41 17.34
C TYR A 98 8.90 -0.47 16.08
N CYS A 99 7.77 -1.12 15.80
CA CYS A 99 7.53 -1.85 14.57
C CYS A 99 6.13 -1.57 14.06
N ILE A 100 6.00 -0.89 12.92
CA ILE A 100 4.70 -0.52 12.32
C ILE A 100 4.61 -1.13 10.93
N CYS A 101 3.46 -1.71 10.60
CA CYS A 101 3.27 -2.47 9.37
C CYS A 101 1.97 -2.10 8.64
N ALA A 102 2.05 -2.07 7.31
CA ALA A 102 0.90 -2.01 6.42
C ALA A 102 0.78 -3.30 5.60
N THR A 103 -0.43 -3.83 5.46
CA THR A 103 -0.68 -4.96 4.56
C THR A 103 -0.68 -4.49 3.11
N LEU A 104 0.09 -5.17 2.26
CA LEU A 104 0.10 -4.89 0.83
C LEU A 104 -0.93 -5.75 0.09
N GLU A 105 -1.42 -5.24 -1.05
CA GLU A 105 -2.26 -6.02 -1.95
C GLU A 105 -1.44 -7.05 -2.74
N GLU A 106 -0.17 -6.74 -3.03
CA GLU A 106 0.78 -7.70 -3.56
C GLU A 106 1.50 -8.45 -2.43
N THR A 107 1.01 -9.65 -2.12
CA THR A 107 1.44 -10.51 -1.00
C THR A 107 2.89 -11.01 -1.05
N THR A 108 3.61 -10.75 -2.14
CA THR A 108 5.02 -11.16 -2.34
C THR A 108 5.97 -9.98 -2.41
N LYS A 109 5.46 -8.75 -2.26
CA LYS A 109 6.23 -7.50 -2.40
C LYS A 109 6.43 -6.76 -1.09
N GLY A 110 6.07 -7.37 0.02
CA GLY A 110 6.36 -6.89 1.36
C GLY A 110 7.77 -7.24 1.80
N ASN A 111 8.18 -6.63 2.90
CA ASN A 111 9.46 -6.87 3.56
C ASN A 111 9.30 -7.63 4.88
N ALA A 112 8.09 -8.09 5.24
CA ALA A 112 7.84 -8.86 6.45
C ALA A 112 6.63 -9.81 6.33
N THR A 113 6.65 -10.93 7.07
CA THR A 113 5.54 -11.92 7.12
C THR A 113 4.69 -11.85 8.38
N ALA A 114 5.22 -11.24 9.45
CA ALA A 114 4.50 -10.98 10.68
C ALA A 114 4.94 -9.62 11.23
N GLY A 115 4.02 -8.91 11.88
CA GLY A 115 4.25 -7.59 12.43
C GLY A 115 3.44 -7.31 13.70
N ALA A 116 3.62 -6.09 14.22
CA ALA A 116 2.88 -5.44 15.31
C ALA A 116 2.91 -6.13 16.69
N ALA A 117 2.51 -7.40 16.84
CA ALA A 117 2.36 -8.04 18.14
C ALA A 117 3.64 -8.67 18.72
N SER A 118 4.67 -8.89 17.89
CA SER A 118 5.88 -9.66 18.27
C SER A 118 7.19 -9.09 17.70
N GLY A 119 7.21 -7.81 17.32
CA GLY A 119 8.27 -7.23 16.50
C GLY A 119 8.14 -7.58 15.01
N CYS A 120 8.95 -6.93 14.18
CA CYS A 120 8.91 -7.09 12.72
C CYS A 120 9.70 -8.33 12.28
N THR A 121 9.03 -9.32 11.66
CA THR A 121 9.71 -10.50 11.11
C THR A 121 10.08 -10.27 9.66
N TRP A 122 11.32 -9.81 9.44
CA TRP A 122 11.83 -9.40 8.12
C TRP A 122 12.04 -10.58 7.16
N ASN A 123 11.58 -10.41 5.92
CA ASN A 123 11.89 -11.29 4.79
C ASN A 123 11.62 -10.60 3.46
N SER A 124 12.26 -11.06 2.39
CA SER A 124 12.17 -10.43 1.07
C SER A 124 10.89 -10.73 0.29
N ALA A 125 9.94 -11.50 0.84
CA ALA A 125 8.75 -11.98 0.14
C ALA A 125 7.49 -11.90 1.01
N GLY A 126 7.43 -10.86 1.83
CA GLY A 126 6.41 -10.71 2.86
C GLY A 126 5.07 -10.22 2.31
N THR A 127 4.01 -10.42 3.09
CA THR A 127 2.69 -9.82 2.85
C THR A 127 2.59 -8.39 3.38
N LEU A 128 3.48 -8.05 4.32
CA LEU A 128 3.48 -6.79 5.04
C LEU A 128 4.64 -5.91 4.58
N TYR A 129 4.41 -4.60 4.55
CA TYR A 129 5.46 -3.61 4.50
C TYR A 129 5.60 -2.95 5.88
N CYS A 130 6.69 -3.27 6.57
CA CYS A 130 6.99 -2.79 7.90
C CYS A 130 8.15 -1.78 7.91
N VAL A 131 8.13 -0.91 8.93
CA VAL A 131 9.20 0.04 9.28
C VAL A 131 9.51 -0.08 10.78
N GLN A 132 10.75 0.21 11.14
CA GLN A 132 11.25 0.22 12.52
C GLN A 132 12.14 1.44 12.78
N ASN A 133 12.58 1.63 14.02
CA ASN A 133 13.55 2.66 14.40
C ASN A 133 14.86 2.54 13.60
N GLN A 134 15.48 3.68 13.29
CA GLN A 134 16.75 3.72 12.53
C GLN A 134 18.01 3.75 13.40
N GLN A 135 17.87 3.92 14.71
CA GLN A 135 18.96 4.01 15.68
C GLN A 135 19.37 2.64 16.21
#